data_AF-A0A7K5AIY1-F1
#
_entry.id   AF-A0A7K5AIY1-F1
#
_cell.length_a   1.000
_cell.length_b   1.000
_cell.length_c   1.000
_cell.angle_alpha   90.00
_cell.angle_beta   90.00
_cell.angle_gamma   90.00
#
_symmetry.space_group_name_H-M   'P 1'
#
loop_
_entity.id
_entity.type
_entity.pdbx_description
1 polymer ?
#
loop_
_entity_poly.entity_id
_entity_poly.type
_entity_poly.pdbx_seq_one_letter_code
_entity_poly.pdbx_strand_id
1 'polypeptide(L)'
;MSPLLCALLSLFSFAALLEAVPWKLHENVYVIESEWNAETPATRVELTCNTADEEVYWKKDSEWKGKGKTLIVEVKEFPDAGNYTCLTANNHEILSYNFFLISKIDSKGQMIKSILKSFEEPEGTFLKCEAKNYSGIFICSWMTENESPNVKFTIRSQKGPQGDVTCSIPVAHTDGSVTKYTAQCQKVNYCPFAEEHQPTEMFLEVIDEVEYENYTSIFFIRDIVKPDPPQCQYVATNGRVTWKYPQTWSTPKSYFPLTFKVKVNSIKKHKNKVCYTDEQSILLTNIGPRDEIFVQARDRYYNSSWSDWSSPCR
;
A
#
# COMPACT_ATOMS: atom_id res chain seq x y z
N MET A 1 -39.81 -38.48 -51.04
CA MET A 1 -39.38 -37.07 -51.09
C MET A 1 -39.62 -36.46 -49.71
N SER A 2 -38.52 -36.09 -49.05
CA SER A 2 -38.35 -35.37 -47.77
C SER A 2 -39.18 -35.72 -46.53
N PRO A 3 -38.54 -36.31 -45.51
CA PRO A 3 -38.64 -35.87 -44.12
C PRO A 3 -37.53 -34.85 -43.81
N LEU A 4 -37.83 -33.74 -43.14
CA LEU A 4 -36.81 -32.80 -42.63
C LEU A 4 -36.68 -32.99 -41.13
N LEU A 5 -35.54 -33.58 -40.78
CA LEU A 5 -35.07 -33.94 -39.45
C LEU A 5 -34.76 -32.72 -38.58
N CYS A 6 -35.05 -32.89 -37.29
CA CYS A 6 -34.40 -32.32 -36.13
C CYS A 6 -32.95 -31.85 -36.34
N ALA A 7 -32.67 -30.63 -35.93
CA ALA A 7 -31.35 -30.22 -35.45
C ALA A 7 -31.51 -29.22 -34.29
N LEU A 8 -31.75 -29.74 -33.09
CA LEU A 8 -31.50 -29.02 -31.84
C LEU A 8 -30.00 -29.10 -31.58
N LEU A 9 -29.27 -28.03 -31.90
CA LEU A 9 -27.87 -27.87 -31.53
C LEU A 9 -27.80 -27.51 -30.04
N SER A 10 -27.37 -28.49 -29.24
CA SER A 10 -26.97 -28.34 -27.85
C SER A 10 -25.73 -27.45 -27.76
N LEU A 11 -25.89 -26.21 -27.31
CA LEU A 11 -24.80 -25.38 -26.79
C LEU A 11 -24.38 -25.94 -25.43
N PHE A 12 -23.46 -26.90 -25.42
CA PHE A 12 -22.68 -27.20 -24.23
C PHE A 12 -21.68 -26.06 -24.03
N SER A 13 -22.06 -25.05 -23.24
CA SER A 13 -21.09 -24.15 -22.62
C SER A 13 -20.25 -24.97 -21.65
N PHE A 14 -19.05 -25.37 -22.07
CA PHE A 14 -17.97 -25.70 -21.14
C PHE A 14 -17.56 -24.41 -20.44
N ALA A 15 -18.30 -24.03 -19.39
CA ALA A 15 -17.75 -23.19 -18.35
C ALA A 15 -16.75 -24.09 -17.61
N ALA A 16 -15.47 -23.98 -17.95
CA ALA A 16 -14.42 -24.46 -17.07
C ALA A 16 -14.61 -23.70 -15.75
N LEU A 17 -15.10 -24.40 -14.72
CA LEU A 17 -14.94 -23.90 -13.35
C LEU A 17 -13.43 -23.67 -13.20
N LEU A 18 -13.02 -22.41 -13.06
CA LEU A 18 -11.73 -22.08 -12.52
C LEU A 18 -11.74 -22.67 -11.11
N GLU A 19 -11.24 -23.89 -10.94
CA GLU A 19 -10.89 -24.38 -9.61
C GLU A 19 -9.96 -23.33 -9.01
N ALA A 20 -10.30 -22.83 -7.82
CA ALA A 20 -9.46 -21.87 -7.12
C ALA A 20 -8.12 -22.56 -6.81
N VAL A 21 -7.13 -22.37 -7.67
CA VAL A 21 -5.82 -23.00 -7.52
C VAL A 21 -5.01 -22.18 -6.51
N PRO A 22 -4.49 -22.79 -5.43
CA PRO A 22 -3.58 -22.10 -4.53
C PRO A 22 -2.38 -21.59 -5.31
N TRP A 23 -2.03 -20.32 -5.14
CA TRP A 23 -0.84 -19.76 -5.77
C TRP A 23 0.29 -19.62 -4.75
N LYS A 24 1.51 -19.88 -5.22
CA LYS A 24 2.72 -19.84 -4.39
C LYS A 24 3.11 -18.38 -4.13
N LEU A 25 3.06 -17.97 -2.86
CA LEU A 25 3.50 -16.65 -2.43
C LEU A 25 5.02 -16.64 -2.24
N HIS A 26 5.54 -17.54 -1.40
CA HIS A 26 6.96 -17.73 -1.11
C HIS A 26 7.29 -19.23 -1.12
N GLU A 27 8.56 -19.59 -0.91
CA GLU A 27 8.91 -20.99 -0.70
C GLU A 27 8.09 -21.58 0.46
N ASN A 28 7.39 -22.69 0.21
CA ASN A 28 6.51 -23.35 1.16
C ASN A 28 5.34 -22.50 1.71
N VAL A 29 5.01 -21.35 1.13
CA VAL A 29 3.86 -20.51 1.54
C VAL A 29 2.93 -20.29 0.36
N TYR A 30 1.66 -20.66 0.51
CA TYR A 30 0.64 -20.57 -0.54
C TYR A 30 -0.57 -19.80 -0.06
N VAL A 31 -1.20 -19.06 -0.97
CA VAL A 31 -2.41 -18.30 -0.71
C VAL A 31 -3.58 -18.98 -1.41
N ILE A 32 -4.66 -19.18 -0.66
CA ILE A 32 -5.93 -19.72 -1.12
C ILE A 32 -6.94 -18.59 -1.13
N GLU A 33 -7.49 -18.30 -2.30
CA GLU A 33 -8.59 -17.35 -2.44
C GLU A 33 -9.89 -18.05 -2.05
N SER A 34 -10.53 -17.59 -0.97
CA SER A 34 -11.75 -18.17 -0.41
C SER A 34 -12.89 -17.16 -0.50
N GLU A 35 -13.94 -17.50 -1.26
CA GLU A 35 -15.16 -16.69 -1.28
C GLU A 35 -15.83 -16.73 0.09
N TRP A 36 -15.93 -15.57 0.73
CA TRP A 36 -16.28 -15.47 2.14
C TRP A 36 -17.79 -15.47 2.39
N ASN A 37 -18.42 -16.60 2.04
CA ASN A 37 -19.84 -16.87 2.26
C ASN A 37 -20.06 -18.35 2.70
N ALA A 38 -21.26 -18.68 3.18
CA ALA A 38 -21.58 -20.01 3.69
C ALA A 38 -21.91 -21.06 2.60
N GLU A 39 -22.14 -20.64 1.36
CA GLU A 39 -22.66 -21.48 0.27
C GLU A 39 -21.54 -22.04 -0.61
N THR A 40 -20.46 -21.27 -0.81
CA THR A 40 -19.32 -21.66 -1.65
C THR A 40 -18.53 -22.77 -0.94
N PRO A 41 -18.30 -23.93 -1.59
CA PRO A 41 -17.60 -25.06 -1.00
C PRO A 41 -16.12 -24.73 -0.70
N ALA A 42 -15.52 -25.58 0.14
CA ALA A 42 -14.09 -25.51 0.42
C ALA A 42 -13.24 -25.81 -0.81
N THR A 43 -12.06 -25.19 -0.89
CA THR A 43 -11.08 -25.48 -1.93
C THR A 43 -10.33 -26.76 -1.57
N ARG A 44 -10.35 -27.75 -2.47
CA ARG A 44 -9.61 -29.01 -2.32
C ARG A 44 -8.18 -28.82 -2.79
N VAL A 45 -7.22 -29.02 -1.90
CA VAL A 45 -5.79 -28.88 -2.19
C VAL A 45 -5.09 -30.21 -1.97
N GLU A 46 -4.31 -30.64 -2.96
CA GLU A 46 -3.46 -31.82 -2.86
C GLU A 46 -2.05 -31.42 -2.41
N LEU A 47 -1.61 -31.94 -1.28
CA LEU A 47 -0.27 -31.79 -0.73
C LEU A 47 0.53 -33.06 -0.99
N THR A 48 1.74 -32.90 -1.54
CA THR A 48 2.67 -34.02 -1.76
C THR A 48 3.91 -33.84 -0.92
N CYS A 49 4.27 -34.89 -0.16
CA CYS A 49 5.48 -34.89 0.65
C CYS A 49 6.70 -35.12 -0.24
N ASN A 50 7.72 -34.28 -0.10
CA ASN A 50 8.93 -34.36 -0.94
C ASN A 50 9.90 -35.45 -0.43
N THR A 51 9.51 -36.71 -0.59
CA THR A 51 10.34 -37.87 -0.21
C THR A 51 10.13 -39.06 -1.16
N ALA A 52 11.13 -39.94 -1.20
CA ALA A 52 11.05 -41.24 -1.86
C ALA A 52 10.40 -42.31 -0.95
N ASP A 53 10.30 -42.04 0.35
CA ASP A 53 9.77 -42.96 1.35
C ASP A 53 8.24 -42.98 1.37
N GLU A 54 7.62 -44.15 1.52
CA GLU A 54 6.16 -44.28 1.56
C GLU A 54 5.59 -44.20 2.99
N GLU A 55 6.44 -44.38 4.01
CA GLU A 55 6.04 -44.35 5.42
C GLU A 55 6.07 -42.94 6.01
N VAL A 56 5.15 -42.09 5.57
CA VAL A 56 4.98 -40.73 6.08
C VAL A 56 3.56 -40.46 6.58
N TYR A 57 3.42 -39.44 7.43
CA TYR A 57 2.13 -38.93 7.89
C TYR A 57 2.15 -37.40 8.00
N TRP A 58 0.96 -36.81 8.05
CA TRP A 58 0.78 -35.36 8.08
C TRP A 58 0.19 -34.87 9.39
N LYS A 59 0.66 -33.70 9.83
CA LYS A 59 0.10 -32.95 10.96
C LYS A 59 -0.17 -31.50 10.61
N LYS A 60 -1.20 -30.92 11.24
CA LYS A 60 -1.47 -29.49 11.28
C LYS A 60 -1.62 -29.07 12.74
N ASP A 61 -0.85 -28.10 13.19
CA ASP A 61 -0.91 -27.57 14.57
C ASP A 61 -0.92 -28.67 15.66
N SER A 62 -0.11 -29.71 15.44
CA SER A 62 0.00 -30.94 16.27
C SER A 62 -1.09 -32.00 16.09
N GLU A 63 -2.17 -31.71 15.38
CA GLU A 63 -3.23 -32.68 15.08
C GLU A 63 -2.86 -33.57 13.90
N TRP A 64 -3.14 -34.87 14.01
CA TRP A 64 -2.97 -35.82 12.91
C TRP A 64 -4.02 -35.57 11.81
N LYS A 65 -3.58 -35.49 10.55
CA LYS A 65 -4.46 -35.25 9.39
C LYS A 65 -4.54 -36.43 8.41
N GLY A 66 -3.52 -37.27 8.32
CA GLY A 66 -3.52 -38.40 7.40
C GLY A 66 -2.20 -39.16 7.35
N LYS A 67 -2.21 -40.34 6.74
CA LYS A 67 -1.02 -41.15 6.43
C LYS A 67 -0.86 -41.24 4.90
N GLY A 68 0.39 -41.30 4.43
CA GLY A 68 0.74 -41.47 3.04
C GLY A 68 1.37 -40.22 2.42
N LYS A 69 1.99 -40.41 1.26
CA LYS A 69 2.76 -39.37 0.56
C LYS A 69 1.92 -38.17 0.14
N THR A 70 0.66 -38.41 -0.22
CA THR A 70 -0.29 -37.40 -0.64
C THR A 70 -1.35 -37.19 0.44
N LEU A 71 -1.69 -35.93 0.73
CA LEU A 71 -2.80 -35.53 1.57
C LEU A 71 -3.72 -34.59 0.80
N ILE A 72 -5.01 -34.90 0.74
CA ILE A 72 -6.02 -33.99 0.22
C ILE A 72 -6.65 -33.27 1.40
N VAL A 73 -6.64 -31.94 1.37
CA VAL A 73 -7.25 -31.09 2.40
C VAL A 73 -8.32 -30.20 1.79
N GLU A 74 -9.31 -29.85 2.60
CA GLU A 74 -10.36 -28.90 2.27
C GLU A 74 -10.09 -27.62 3.07
N VAL A 75 -9.92 -26.50 2.38
CA VAL A 75 -9.61 -25.21 3.00
C VAL A 75 -10.71 -24.21 2.67
N LYS A 76 -11.40 -23.70 3.69
CA LYS A 76 -12.47 -22.71 3.56
C LYS A 76 -12.27 -21.52 4.49
N GLU A 77 -12.02 -21.80 5.76
CA GLU A 77 -11.94 -20.79 6.83
C GLU A 77 -10.57 -20.80 7.52
N PHE A 78 -10.31 -19.79 8.36
CA PHE A 78 -9.01 -19.65 9.04
C PHE A 78 -8.54 -20.88 9.83
N PRO A 79 -9.41 -21.67 10.51
CA PRO A 79 -8.98 -22.90 11.17
C PRO A 79 -8.41 -23.97 10.24
N ASP A 80 -8.71 -23.91 8.93
CA ASP A 80 -8.16 -24.81 7.91
C ASP A 80 -6.79 -24.31 7.41
N ALA A 81 -6.48 -23.03 7.59
CA ALA A 81 -5.20 -22.44 7.18
C ALA A 81 -4.08 -22.72 8.20
N GLY A 82 -2.85 -22.34 7.87
CA GLY A 82 -1.67 -22.56 8.72
C GLY A 82 -0.77 -23.68 8.23
N ASN A 83 0.01 -24.26 9.15
CA ASN A 83 1.16 -25.08 8.79
C ASN A 83 0.84 -26.58 8.69
N TYR A 84 0.90 -27.12 7.48
CA TYR A 84 0.81 -28.56 7.22
C TYR A 84 2.21 -29.15 7.09
N THR A 85 2.55 -30.06 7.99
CA THR A 85 3.87 -30.68 8.09
C THR A 85 3.79 -32.16 7.74
N CYS A 86 4.68 -32.59 6.85
CA CYS A 86 4.89 -34.00 6.56
C CYS A 86 6.04 -34.52 7.42
N LEU A 87 5.82 -35.65 8.09
CA LEU A 87 6.80 -36.29 8.95
C LEU A 87 7.00 -37.76 8.60
N THR A 88 8.20 -38.26 8.83
CA THR A 88 8.49 -39.70 8.79
C THR A 88 7.77 -40.45 9.91
N ALA A 89 7.27 -41.65 9.62
CA ALA A 89 6.62 -42.49 10.62
C ALA A 89 7.59 -42.98 11.71
N ASN A 90 8.86 -43.18 11.37
CA ASN A 90 9.82 -43.90 12.20
C ASN A 90 10.47 -43.03 13.29
N ASN A 91 10.92 -41.83 12.92
CA ASN A 91 11.63 -40.90 13.82
C ASN A 91 10.94 -39.54 13.97
N HIS A 92 9.75 -39.35 13.37
CA HIS A 92 8.98 -38.10 13.46
C HIS A 92 9.75 -36.86 12.98
N GLU A 93 10.70 -37.04 12.04
CA GLU A 93 11.45 -35.94 11.45
C GLU A 93 10.59 -35.22 10.41
N ILE A 94 10.66 -33.89 10.39
CA ILE A 94 9.96 -33.06 9.41
C ILE A 94 10.68 -33.15 8.07
N LEU A 95 9.97 -33.64 7.05
CA LEU A 95 10.49 -33.78 5.69
C LEU A 95 10.17 -32.57 4.82
N SER A 96 8.96 -32.04 4.95
CA SER A 96 8.49 -30.87 4.22
C SER A 96 7.36 -30.20 4.98
N TYR A 97 7.11 -28.94 4.69
CA TYR A 97 5.98 -28.20 5.23
C TYR A 97 5.37 -27.30 4.15
N ASN A 98 4.07 -27.04 4.27
CA ASN A 98 3.34 -26.10 3.44
C ASN A 98 2.48 -25.23 4.36
N PHE A 99 2.69 -23.92 4.31
CA PHE A 99 1.93 -22.95 5.07
C PHE A 99 0.85 -22.35 4.19
N PHE A 100 -0.41 -22.49 4.58
CA PHE A 100 -1.54 -21.90 3.88
C PHE A 100 -1.97 -20.59 4.52
N LEU A 101 -2.13 -19.59 3.66
CA LEU A 101 -2.78 -18.32 3.95
C LEU A 101 -4.12 -18.28 3.22
N ILE A 102 -5.07 -17.54 3.77
CA ILE A 102 -6.38 -17.31 3.15
C ILE A 102 -6.50 -15.85 2.76
N SER A 103 -6.84 -15.62 1.49
CA SER A 103 -7.31 -14.32 1.03
C SER A 103 -8.82 -14.36 0.87
N LYS A 104 -9.52 -13.53 1.64
CA LYS A 104 -10.98 -13.43 1.57
C LYS A 104 -11.37 -12.70 0.29
N ILE A 105 -12.23 -13.29 -0.53
CA ILE A 105 -12.79 -12.65 -1.72
C ILE A 105 -14.32 -12.55 -1.61
N ASP A 106 -14.90 -11.51 -2.22
CA ASP A 106 -16.34 -11.36 -2.36
C ASP A 106 -16.90 -12.20 -3.53
N SER A 107 -18.22 -12.14 -3.74
CA SER A 107 -18.88 -12.88 -4.83
C SER A 107 -18.54 -12.41 -6.24
N LYS A 108 -17.77 -11.32 -6.36
CA LYS A 108 -17.22 -10.80 -7.63
C LYS A 108 -15.75 -11.16 -7.80
N GLY A 109 -15.17 -11.92 -6.85
CA GLY A 109 -13.75 -12.26 -6.83
C GLY A 109 -12.85 -11.10 -6.39
N GLN A 110 -13.39 -10.05 -5.76
CA GLN A 110 -12.60 -8.94 -5.25
C GLN A 110 -12.13 -9.24 -3.83
N MET A 111 -10.86 -8.98 -3.57
CA MET A 111 -10.28 -9.16 -2.23
C MET A 111 -10.93 -8.21 -1.22
N ILE A 112 -11.49 -8.78 -0.17
CA ILE A 112 -12.05 -8.06 0.97
C ILE A 112 -10.88 -7.44 1.74
N LYS A 113 -10.97 -6.13 2.03
CA LYS A 113 -9.96 -5.38 2.78
C LYS A 113 -10.49 -5.09 4.18
N SER A 114 -9.84 -5.64 5.18
CA SER A 114 -10.27 -5.59 6.57
C SER A 114 -9.12 -5.37 7.56
N ILE A 115 -7.88 -5.66 7.18
CA ILE A 115 -6.72 -5.45 8.07
C ILE A 115 -6.32 -3.98 8.09
N LEU A 116 -6.23 -3.31 6.94
CA LEU A 116 -5.87 -1.88 6.90
C LEU A 116 -7.10 -0.98 6.95
N LYS A 117 -6.94 0.18 7.58
CA LYS A 117 -7.88 1.29 7.55
C LYS A 117 -7.57 2.20 6.35
N SER A 118 -8.59 2.58 5.59
CA SER A 118 -8.46 3.51 4.48
C SER A 118 -8.22 4.95 4.94
N PHE A 119 -7.45 5.70 4.16
CA PHE A 119 -7.35 7.16 4.31
C PHE A 119 -8.67 7.83 3.96
N GLU A 120 -8.96 8.95 4.62
CA GLU A 120 -10.18 9.74 4.39
C GLU A 120 -10.20 10.33 2.98
N GLU A 121 -9.04 10.80 2.48
CA GLU A 121 -8.92 11.39 1.15
C GLU A 121 -7.63 10.91 0.44
N PRO A 122 -7.73 10.34 -0.78
CA PRO A 122 -8.96 9.86 -1.41
C PRO A 122 -9.49 8.58 -0.75
N GLU A 123 -10.81 8.48 -0.60
CA GLU A 123 -11.47 7.30 -0.03
C GLU A 123 -11.07 6.02 -0.79
N GLY A 124 -10.89 4.91 -0.05
CA GLY A 124 -10.43 3.64 -0.62
C GLY A 124 -8.92 3.53 -0.84
N THR A 125 -8.13 4.53 -0.45
CA THR A 125 -6.67 4.46 -0.45
C THR A 125 -6.19 3.83 0.86
N PHE A 126 -5.36 2.79 0.80
CA PHE A 126 -4.78 2.14 1.99
C PHE A 126 -3.27 2.32 2.09
N LEU A 127 -2.59 2.45 0.94
CA LEU A 127 -1.15 2.67 0.83
C LEU A 127 -0.90 4.03 0.17
N LYS A 128 -0.46 5.00 0.96
CA LYS A 128 -0.17 6.37 0.52
C LYS A 128 1.33 6.62 0.53
N CYS A 129 1.89 7.02 -0.61
CA CYS A 129 3.29 7.42 -0.71
C CYS A 129 3.40 8.93 -1.00
N GLU A 130 4.35 9.59 -0.35
CA GLU A 130 4.63 11.02 -0.50
C GLU A 130 6.14 11.27 -0.63
N ALA A 131 6.53 12.17 -1.52
CA ALA A 131 7.92 12.58 -1.73
C ALA A 131 8.09 14.06 -1.37
N LYS A 132 9.16 14.42 -0.66
CA LYS A 132 9.41 15.82 -0.31
C LYS A 132 10.01 16.63 -1.46
N ASN A 133 10.58 15.94 -2.44
CA ASN A 133 11.37 16.49 -3.52
C ASN A 133 11.51 15.44 -4.65
N TYR A 134 12.30 15.77 -5.66
CA TYR A 134 12.60 14.88 -6.79
C TYR A 134 13.90 14.08 -6.60
N SER A 135 14.30 13.73 -5.37
CA SER A 135 15.53 12.93 -5.15
C SER A 135 15.36 11.44 -5.46
N GLY A 136 14.13 10.99 -5.71
CA GLY A 136 13.79 9.56 -5.77
C GLY A 136 13.54 8.93 -4.40
N ILE A 137 13.65 9.70 -3.30
CA ILE A 137 13.30 9.27 -1.95
C ILE A 137 11.85 9.66 -1.64
N PHE A 138 11.08 8.71 -1.13
CA PHE A 138 9.69 8.88 -0.75
C PHE A 138 9.36 8.06 0.50
N ILE A 139 8.27 8.40 1.17
CA ILE A 139 7.78 7.69 2.35
C ILE A 139 6.42 7.12 2.00
N CYS A 140 6.27 5.80 2.12
CA CYS A 140 4.98 5.15 2.05
C CYS A 140 4.43 4.94 3.45
N SER A 141 3.12 5.08 3.59
CA SER A 141 2.41 4.97 4.85
C SER A 141 1.07 4.28 4.68
N TRP A 142 0.70 3.54 5.72
CA TRP A 142 -0.56 2.82 5.86
C TRP A 142 -0.95 2.82 7.34
N MET A 143 -2.18 2.47 7.64
CA MET A 143 -2.67 2.45 9.03
C MET A 143 -3.64 1.31 9.25
N THR A 144 -3.73 0.88 10.50
CA THR A 144 -4.62 -0.18 10.93
C THR A 144 -5.18 0.15 12.32
N GLU A 145 -6.41 -0.30 12.57
CA GLU A 145 -7.05 -0.35 13.89
C GLU A 145 -6.95 -1.76 14.49
N ASN A 146 -6.29 -2.70 13.79
CA ASN A 146 -6.10 -4.05 14.25
C ASN A 146 -5.05 -4.05 15.39
N GLU A 147 -5.47 -4.55 16.55
CA GLU A 147 -4.64 -4.68 17.75
C GLU A 147 -3.85 -6.00 17.78
N SER A 148 -3.99 -6.84 16.74
CA SER A 148 -3.23 -8.10 16.61
C SER A 148 -1.72 -7.83 16.65
N PRO A 149 -0.99 -8.45 17.60
CA PRO A 149 0.47 -8.33 17.66
C PRO A 149 1.15 -9.15 16.55
N ASN A 150 0.39 -9.96 15.82
CA ASN A 150 0.90 -10.92 14.83
C ASN A 150 0.87 -10.38 13.40
N VAL A 151 0.35 -9.17 13.18
CA VAL A 151 0.31 -8.55 11.85
C VAL A 151 1.72 -8.26 11.34
N LYS A 152 1.99 -8.70 10.12
CA LYS A 152 3.28 -8.55 9.43
C LYS A 152 3.09 -7.78 8.13
N PHE A 153 4.02 -6.87 7.88
CA PHE A 153 4.01 -6.02 6.70
C PHE A 153 5.29 -6.21 5.89
N THR A 154 5.15 -6.53 4.59
CA THR A 154 6.27 -6.57 3.65
C THR A 154 6.01 -5.58 2.53
N ILE A 155 6.82 -4.53 2.42
CA ILE A 155 6.73 -3.55 1.33
C ILE A 155 7.86 -3.75 0.32
N ARG A 156 7.53 -3.79 -0.97
CA ARG A 156 8.47 -3.98 -2.07
C ARG A 156 7.99 -3.31 -3.35
N SER A 157 8.88 -3.07 -4.31
CA SER A 157 8.48 -2.77 -5.68
C SER A 157 8.19 -4.06 -6.45
N GLN A 158 7.21 -4.03 -7.36
CA GLN A 158 6.81 -5.22 -8.12
C GLN A 158 7.83 -5.65 -9.19
N LYS A 159 8.74 -4.76 -9.61
CA LYS A 159 9.82 -5.09 -10.56
C LYS A 159 10.97 -5.88 -9.91
N GLY A 160 10.76 -7.17 -9.67
CA GLY A 160 11.83 -8.15 -9.39
C GLY A 160 12.58 -8.02 -8.04
N PRO A 161 13.40 -9.03 -7.68
CA PRO A 161 14.02 -9.16 -6.34
C PRO A 161 15.13 -8.14 -6.04
N GLN A 162 15.66 -7.44 -7.05
CA GLN A 162 16.59 -6.30 -6.90
C GLN A 162 15.92 -5.00 -7.38
N GLY A 163 14.62 -4.86 -7.16
CA GLY A 163 13.82 -3.84 -7.82
C GLY A 163 14.38 -2.43 -7.74
N ASP A 164 13.88 -1.58 -8.65
CA ASP A 164 14.31 -0.19 -8.79
C ASP A 164 14.08 0.65 -7.52
N VAL A 165 13.52 0.07 -6.45
CA VAL A 165 13.26 0.73 -5.18
C VAL A 165 13.75 -0.13 -4.02
N THR A 166 14.54 0.47 -3.13
CA THR A 166 14.90 -0.12 -1.84
C THR A 166 14.10 0.56 -0.73
N CYS A 167 13.49 -0.21 0.18
CA CYS A 167 12.71 0.31 1.30
C CYS A 167 13.31 -0.06 2.66
N SER A 168 13.12 0.80 3.65
CA SER A 168 13.44 0.53 5.04
C SER A 168 12.43 -0.43 5.67
N ILE A 169 12.79 -0.98 6.83
CA ILE A 169 11.85 -1.72 7.68
C ILE A 169 10.70 -0.76 8.10
N PRO A 170 9.43 -1.21 8.11
CA PRO A 170 8.32 -0.40 8.58
C PRO A 170 8.47 0.03 10.04
N VAL A 171 8.16 1.30 10.33
CA VAL A 171 8.18 1.89 11.67
C VAL A 171 6.76 2.23 12.09
N ALA A 172 6.36 1.77 13.27
CA ALA A 172 5.04 2.00 13.86
C ALA A 172 4.99 3.33 14.62
N HIS A 173 3.90 4.07 14.43
CA HIS A 173 3.54 5.28 15.15
C HIS A 173 2.09 5.15 15.62
N THR A 174 1.90 4.86 16.90
CA THR A 174 0.57 4.71 17.48
C THR A 174 0.03 6.05 17.96
N ASP A 175 -1.17 6.39 17.50
CA ASP A 175 -1.92 7.56 17.94
C ASP A 175 -3.34 7.12 18.33
N GLY A 176 -3.59 7.03 19.63
CA GLY A 176 -4.83 6.46 20.16
C GLY A 176 -5.02 4.99 19.75
N SER A 177 -6.15 4.69 19.12
CA SER A 177 -6.50 3.33 18.63
C SER A 177 -5.98 3.03 17.23
N VAL A 178 -5.35 3.99 16.54
CA VAL A 178 -4.84 3.81 15.18
C VAL A 178 -3.33 3.73 15.22
N THR A 179 -2.77 2.67 14.64
CA THR A 179 -1.32 2.58 14.42
C THR A 179 -1.01 2.87 12.96
N LYS A 180 -0.24 3.95 12.73
CA LYS A 180 0.28 4.31 11.42
C LYS A 180 1.67 3.75 11.23
N TYR A 181 1.87 3.00 10.16
CA TYR A 181 3.18 2.50 9.75
C TYR A 181 3.76 3.39 8.66
N THR A 182 5.07 3.57 8.69
CA THR A 182 5.81 4.26 7.63
C THR A 182 7.04 3.49 7.20
N ALA A 183 7.36 3.53 5.91
CA ALA A 183 8.61 3.01 5.37
C ALA A 183 9.20 4.02 4.40
N GLN A 184 10.48 4.35 4.58
CA GLN A 184 11.21 5.20 3.66
C GLN A 184 11.73 4.34 2.52
N CYS A 185 11.45 4.74 1.29
CA CYS A 185 11.86 4.05 0.08
C CYS A 185 12.69 4.98 -0.80
N GLN A 186 13.62 4.41 -1.56
CA GLN A 186 14.50 5.12 -2.46
C GLN A 186 14.56 4.41 -3.81
N LYS A 187 14.27 5.15 -4.87
CA LYS A 187 14.45 4.70 -6.25
C LYS A 187 15.94 4.70 -6.62
N VAL A 188 16.47 3.54 -7.00
CA VAL A 188 17.88 3.32 -7.35
C VAL A 188 18.15 3.97 -8.72
N ASN A 189 19.34 4.53 -8.93
CA ASN A 189 19.72 5.17 -10.22
C ASN A 189 18.72 6.23 -10.75
N TYR A 190 18.01 6.92 -9.87
CA TYR A 190 17.01 7.92 -10.24
C TYR A 190 17.63 9.25 -10.70
N CYS A 191 17.11 9.84 -11.78
CA CYS A 191 17.52 11.16 -12.27
C CYS A 191 16.43 12.22 -11.98
N PRO A 192 16.68 13.17 -11.06
CA PRO A 192 15.72 14.23 -10.70
C PRO A 192 15.27 15.13 -11.85
N PHE A 193 16.09 15.22 -12.91
CA PHE A 193 15.88 16.15 -14.03
C PHE A 193 15.13 15.50 -15.20
N ALA A 194 15.11 14.17 -15.26
CA ALA A 194 14.52 13.44 -16.37
C ALA A 194 13.00 13.30 -16.20
N GLU A 195 12.30 13.21 -17.32
CA GLU A 195 10.89 12.82 -17.30
C GLU A 195 10.76 11.32 -16.99
N GLU A 196 9.85 10.98 -16.08
CA GLU A 196 9.54 9.59 -15.77
C GLU A 196 8.58 9.01 -16.83
N HIS A 197 9.05 7.98 -17.54
CA HIS A 197 8.25 7.29 -18.55
C HIS A 197 7.49 6.07 -18.02
N GLN A 198 7.90 5.52 -16.88
CA GLN A 198 7.27 4.36 -16.27
C GLN A 198 6.95 4.64 -14.80
N PRO A 199 5.73 4.33 -14.33
CA PRO A 199 5.38 4.55 -12.95
C PRO A 199 6.12 3.57 -12.04
N THR A 200 6.20 3.95 -10.78
CA THR A 200 6.67 3.10 -9.70
C THR A 200 5.47 2.31 -9.16
N GLU A 201 5.56 0.99 -9.19
CA GLU A 201 4.53 0.08 -8.67
C GLU A 201 4.99 -0.48 -7.32
N MET A 202 4.41 0.06 -6.25
CA MET A 202 4.63 -0.39 -4.89
C MET A 202 3.61 -1.45 -4.51
N PHE A 203 4.08 -2.48 -3.82
CA PHE A 203 3.29 -3.60 -3.33
C PHE A 203 3.50 -3.74 -1.82
N LEU A 204 2.42 -3.69 -1.06
CA LEU A 204 2.38 -3.95 0.37
C LEU A 204 1.65 -5.28 0.60
N GLU A 205 2.39 -6.24 1.12
CA GLU A 205 1.90 -7.51 1.63
C GLU A 205 1.52 -7.36 3.09
N VAL A 206 0.34 -7.85 3.46
CA VAL A 206 -0.18 -7.82 4.82
C VAL A 206 -0.63 -9.22 5.21
N ILE A 207 -0.04 -9.75 6.28
CA ILE A 207 -0.39 -11.06 6.81
C ILE A 207 -0.76 -10.90 8.29
N ASP A 208 -1.96 -11.28 8.67
CA ASP A 208 -2.38 -11.37 10.07
C ASP A 208 -2.71 -12.83 10.42
N GLU A 209 -1.78 -13.46 11.15
CA GLU A 209 -1.77 -14.89 11.46
C GLU A 209 -1.80 -15.81 10.23
N VAL A 210 -2.99 -15.96 9.62
CA VAL A 210 -3.25 -16.76 8.42
C VAL A 210 -4.08 -16.00 7.37
N GLU A 211 -4.55 -14.80 7.69
CA GLU A 211 -5.23 -13.92 6.74
C GLU A 211 -4.20 -13.19 5.87
N TYR A 212 -4.42 -13.17 4.56
CA TYR A 212 -3.58 -12.49 3.59
C TYR A 212 -4.36 -11.40 2.84
N GLU A 213 -3.82 -10.19 2.91
CA GLU A 213 -4.24 -9.06 2.10
C GLU A 213 -3.04 -8.44 1.38
N ASN A 214 -3.30 -7.85 0.21
CA ASN A 214 -2.29 -7.07 -0.51
C ASN A 214 -2.80 -5.69 -0.90
N TYR A 215 -1.89 -4.75 -1.09
CA TYR A 215 -2.24 -3.39 -1.49
C TYR A 215 -1.21 -2.89 -2.49
N THR A 216 -1.70 -2.25 -3.55
CA THR A 216 -0.84 -1.67 -4.58
C THR A 216 -0.99 -0.16 -4.61
N SER A 217 0.11 0.52 -4.91
CA SER A 217 0.13 1.96 -5.16
C SER A 217 1.01 2.21 -6.37
N ILE A 218 0.45 2.87 -7.38
CA ILE A 218 1.11 3.14 -8.67
C ILE A 218 1.20 4.64 -8.85
N PHE A 219 2.42 5.17 -8.99
CA PHE A 219 2.64 6.62 -9.08
C PHE A 219 3.92 6.98 -9.83
N PHE A 220 3.97 8.19 -10.37
CA PHE A 220 5.23 8.87 -10.65
C PHE A 220 5.66 9.70 -9.43
N ILE A 221 6.97 9.92 -9.23
CA ILE A 221 7.43 10.78 -8.13
C ILE A 221 6.80 12.17 -8.27
N ARG A 222 6.72 12.71 -9.49
CA ARG A 222 6.06 14.00 -9.76
C ARG A 222 4.62 14.11 -9.25
N ASP A 223 3.88 13.01 -9.17
CA ASP A 223 2.49 13.00 -8.70
C ASP A 223 2.39 13.04 -7.17
N ILE A 224 3.35 12.42 -6.49
CA ILE A 224 3.37 12.28 -5.03
C ILE A 224 4.21 13.35 -4.32
N VAL A 225 4.76 14.30 -5.08
CA VAL A 225 5.56 15.39 -4.49
C VAL A 225 4.69 16.32 -3.66
N LYS A 226 5.01 16.39 -2.36
CA LYS A 226 4.47 17.31 -1.37
C LYS A 226 5.66 18.00 -0.66
N PRO A 227 5.99 19.25 -1.00
CA PRO A 227 7.09 19.96 -0.37
C PRO A 227 6.87 20.09 1.15
N ASP A 228 7.95 20.21 1.92
CA ASP A 228 7.84 20.68 3.31
C ASP A 228 7.32 22.14 3.35
N PRO A 229 6.74 22.60 4.46
CA PRO A 229 6.27 23.98 4.57
C PRO A 229 7.41 25.01 4.46
N PRO A 230 7.18 26.17 3.80
CA PRO A 230 8.15 27.26 3.76
C PRO A 230 8.50 27.81 5.14
N GLN A 231 9.74 28.28 5.30
CA GLN A 231 10.15 29.01 6.50
C GLN A 231 9.77 30.48 6.35
N CYS A 232 8.62 30.86 6.93
CA CYS A 232 8.09 32.21 6.82
C CYS A 232 8.65 33.16 7.88
N GLN A 233 9.03 34.36 7.44
CA GLN A 233 9.50 35.47 8.28
C GLN A 233 8.73 36.74 7.91
N TYR A 234 8.14 37.38 8.91
CA TYR A 234 7.37 38.61 8.76
C TYR A 234 8.20 39.82 9.21
N VAL A 235 8.34 40.80 8.33
CA VAL A 235 8.99 42.06 8.68
C VAL A 235 7.93 43.15 8.78
N ALA A 236 7.49 43.42 10.01
CA ALA A 236 6.36 44.31 10.30
C ALA A 236 6.55 45.77 9.85
N THR A 237 7.80 46.24 9.76
CA THR A 237 8.13 47.66 9.51
C THR A 237 7.73 48.18 8.13
N ASN A 238 7.49 47.30 7.15
CA ASN A 238 7.08 47.70 5.79
C ASN A 238 5.92 46.88 5.21
N GLY A 239 5.27 46.02 6.01
CA GLY A 239 4.18 45.14 5.55
C GLY A 239 4.64 44.07 4.56
N ARG A 240 5.95 43.79 4.46
CA ARG A 240 6.51 42.76 3.59
C ARG A 240 6.61 41.44 4.34
N VAL A 241 6.01 40.42 3.76
CA VAL A 241 6.20 39.03 4.19
C VAL A 241 7.25 38.41 3.29
N THR A 242 8.19 37.67 3.87
CA THR A 242 9.22 36.95 3.14
C THR A 242 9.28 35.50 3.60
N TRP A 243 9.71 34.60 2.74
CA TRP A 243 9.91 33.20 3.13
C TRP A 243 11.05 32.56 2.36
N LYS A 244 11.58 31.48 2.93
CA LYS A 244 12.59 30.65 2.28
C LYS A 244 11.98 29.34 1.79
N TYR A 245 12.50 28.87 0.66
CA TYR A 245 12.27 27.50 0.20
C TYR A 245 12.63 26.52 1.33
N PRO A 246 11.90 25.40 1.45
CA PRO A 246 12.26 24.35 2.39
C PRO A 246 13.66 23.81 2.07
N GLN A 247 14.43 23.49 3.11
CA GLN A 247 15.79 22.96 2.95
C GLN A 247 15.81 21.60 2.26
N THR A 248 14.72 20.85 2.37
CA THR A 248 14.52 19.54 1.76
C THR A 248 14.17 19.61 0.28
N TRP A 249 13.86 20.79 -0.28
CA TRP A 249 13.44 20.90 -1.67
C TRP A 249 14.59 20.67 -2.66
N SER A 250 14.27 20.16 -3.86
CA SER A 250 15.25 19.90 -4.91
C SER A 250 16.04 21.15 -5.31
N THR A 251 17.31 20.94 -5.70
CA THR A 251 18.20 22.01 -6.19
C THR A 251 18.70 21.68 -7.60
N PRO A 252 18.97 22.68 -8.45
CA PRO A 252 18.84 24.12 -8.20
C PRO A 252 17.39 24.63 -8.28
N LYS A 253 17.07 25.68 -7.52
CA LYS A 253 15.72 26.28 -7.47
C LYS A 253 15.28 26.92 -8.80
N SER A 254 16.23 27.25 -9.66
CA SER A 254 15.95 27.71 -11.02
C SER A 254 15.33 26.61 -11.89
N TYR A 255 15.65 25.34 -11.61
CA TYR A 255 15.08 24.19 -12.31
C TYR A 255 13.83 23.63 -11.61
N PHE A 256 13.85 23.63 -10.27
CA PHE A 256 12.71 23.21 -9.44
C PHE A 256 12.07 24.41 -8.73
N PRO A 257 11.39 25.32 -9.45
CA PRO A 257 10.72 26.45 -8.82
C PRO A 257 9.44 26.02 -8.11
N LEU A 258 9.20 26.63 -6.95
CA LEU A 258 7.94 26.50 -6.22
C LEU A 258 7.04 27.72 -6.51
N THR A 259 5.74 27.49 -6.43
CA THR A 259 4.72 28.53 -6.31
C THR A 259 4.17 28.55 -4.88
N PHE A 260 3.74 29.71 -4.41
CA PHE A 260 3.35 29.92 -3.02
C PHE A 260 1.92 30.42 -2.91
N LYS A 261 1.23 29.95 -1.86
CA LYS A 261 -0.08 30.43 -1.46
C LYS A 261 0.05 31.04 -0.07
N VAL A 262 -0.37 32.29 0.06
CA VAL A 262 -0.33 33.07 1.30
C VAL A 262 -1.73 33.27 1.80
N LYS A 263 -1.99 32.89 3.06
CA LYS A 263 -3.26 33.06 3.75
C LYS A 263 -3.09 34.04 4.90
N VAL A 264 -3.96 35.03 4.94
CA VAL A 264 -4.05 36.01 6.03
C VAL A 264 -5.35 35.78 6.77
N ASN A 265 -5.26 35.39 8.04
CA ASN A 265 -6.39 35.26 8.95
C ASN A 265 -6.55 36.57 9.71
N SER A 266 -7.55 37.37 9.33
CA SER A 266 -7.85 38.61 10.05
C SER A 266 -8.99 38.44 11.03
N ILE A 267 -8.70 38.65 12.32
CA ILE A 267 -9.69 38.58 13.41
C ILE A 267 -10.79 39.63 13.20
N LYS A 268 -10.44 40.80 12.65
CA LYS A 268 -11.36 41.94 12.51
C LYS A 268 -12.34 41.80 11.34
N LYS A 269 -12.00 41.05 10.29
CA LYS A 269 -12.77 41.03 9.03
C LYS A 269 -13.61 39.76 8.84
N HIS A 270 -13.52 38.79 9.76
CA HIS A 270 -14.16 37.46 9.65
C HIS A 270 -13.99 36.78 8.27
N LYS A 271 -12.94 37.16 7.51
CA LYS A 271 -12.68 36.67 6.17
C LYS A 271 -11.18 36.46 5.99
N ASN A 272 -10.85 35.29 5.46
CA ASN A 272 -9.48 34.94 5.10
C ASN A 272 -9.16 35.52 3.73
N LYS A 273 -8.03 36.22 3.61
CA LYS A 273 -7.52 36.67 2.31
C LYS A 273 -6.47 35.66 1.83
N VAL A 274 -6.62 35.16 0.61
CA VAL A 274 -5.67 34.22 -0.02
C VAL A 274 -5.05 34.90 -1.24
N CYS A 275 -3.72 34.83 -1.34
CA CYS A 275 -2.94 35.35 -2.46
C CYS A 275 -2.00 34.27 -3.00
N TYR A 276 -1.67 34.34 -4.28
CA TYR A 276 -0.71 33.45 -4.93
C TYR A 276 0.46 34.26 -5.47
N THR A 277 1.66 33.72 -5.38
CA THR A 277 2.87 34.34 -5.93
C THR A 277 3.94 33.29 -6.16
N ASP A 278 4.80 33.52 -7.14
CA ASP A 278 5.99 32.71 -7.38
C ASP A 278 7.24 33.31 -6.74
N GLU A 279 7.11 34.54 -6.24
CA GLU A 279 8.16 35.25 -5.53
C GLU A 279 8.27 34.77 -4.09
N GLN A 280 9.48 34.86 -3.52
CA GLN A 280 9.73 34.58 -2.09
C GLN A 280 9.32 35.74 -1.16
N SER A 281 8.55 36.69 -1.67
CA SER A 281 8.02 37.79 -0.88
C SER A 281 6.72 38.33 -1.46
N ILE A 282 5.91 38.94 -0.61
CA ILE A 282 4.71 39.69 -1.03
C ILE A 282 4.52 40.91 -0.13
N LEU A 283 4.02 41.99 -0.72
CA LEU A 283 3.59 43.16 0.02
C LEU A 283 2.11 43.01 0.36
N LEU A 284 1.79 43.02 1.65
CA LEU A 284 0.42 42.92 2.13
C LEU A 284 -0.02 44.27 2.71
N THR A 285 -1.04 44.85 2.09
CA THR A 285 -1.67 46.09 2.57
C THR A 285 -2.79 45.78 3.55
N ASN A 286 -2.97 46.66 4.54
CA ASN A 286 -4.04 46.60 5.54
C ASN A 286 -4.00 45.38 6.48
N ILE A 287 -2.81 44.96 6.91
CA ILE A 287 -2.62 43.94 7.96
C ILE A 287 -2.85 44.59 9.33
N GLY A 288 -3.70 43.99 10.15
CA GLY A 288 -3.88 44.35 11.55
C GLY A 288 -2.80 43.75 12.46
N PRO A 289 -2.55 44.33 13.64
CA PRO A 289 -1.49 43.88 14.56
C PRO A 289 -1.69 42.48 15.17
N ARG A 290 -2.84 41.82 14.92
CA ARG A 290 -3.17 40.46 15.38
C ARG A 290 -3.51 39.53 14.22
N ASP A 291 -3.25 39.94 12.98
CA ASP A 291 -3.52 39.09 11.83
C ASP A 291 -2.41 38.03 11.72
N GLU A 292 -2.80 36.78 11.52
CA GLU A 292 -1.86 35.67 11.35
C GLU A 292 -1.66 35.38 9.86
N ILE A 293 -0.40 35.18 9.48
CA ILE A 293 -0.01 34.95 8.10
C ILE A 293 0.60 33.56 7.99
N PHE A 294 0.16 32.81 6.99
CA PHE A 294 0.60 31.45 6.71
C PHE A 294 0.99 31.32 5.25
N VAL A 295 2.01 30.52 4.97
CA VAL A 295 2.48 30.26 3.61
C VAL A 295 2.57 28.76 3.39
N GLN A 296 2.11 28.29 2.24
CA GLN A 296 2.34 26.92 1.76
C GLN A 296 2.94 26.96 0.36
N ALA A 297 3.63 25.89 -0.03
CA ALA A 297 4.30 25.76 -1.31
C ALA A 297 3.80 24.57 -2.12
N ARG A 298 3.98 24.63 -3.43
CA ARG A 298 3.76 23.52 -4.37
C ARG A 298 4.75 23.66 -5.51
N ASP A 299 5.05 22.57 -6.20
CA ASP A 299 5.71 22.65 -7.51
C ASP A 299 4.98 23.64 -8.44
N ARG A 300 5.74 24.46 -9.16
CA ARG A 300 5.18 25.51 -10.04
C ARG A 300 4.66 24.94 -11.37
N TYR A 301 5.32 23.92 -11.90
CA TYR A 301 5.05 23.39 -13.23
C TYR A 301 4.17 22.14 -13.21
N TYR A 302 4.07 21.48 -12.06
CA TYR A 302 3.23 20.30 -11.88
C TYR A 302 2.15 20.53 -10.82
N ASN A 303 0.97 19.98 -11.06
CA ASN A 303 -0.16 20.10 -10.13
C ASN A 303 -0.08 19.05 -9.01
N SER A 304 1.03 19.05 -8.27
CA SER A 304 1.26 18.14 -7.15
C SER A 304 0.55 18.61 -5.87
N SER A 305 0.77 17.91 -4.75
CA SER A 305 0.18 18.31 -3.46
C SER A 305 0.79 19.61 -2.93
N TRP A 306 -0.05 20.46 -2.33
CA TRP A 306 0.45 21.59 -1.54
C TRP A 306 1.10 21.08 -0.24
N SER A 307 2.16 21.75 0.19
CA SER A 307 2.71 21.57 1.54
C SER A 307 1.64 21.87 2.58
N ASP A 308 1.87 21.41 3.81
CA ASP A 308 1.13 21.95 4.93
C ASP A 308 1.41 23.46 5.08
N TRP A 309 0.53 24.16 5.77
CA TRP A 309 0.77 25.57 6.09
C TRP A 309 2.00 25.70 6.97
N SER A 310 2.82 26.73 6.73
CA SER A 310 3.92 27.10 7.61
C SER A 310 3.42 27.37 9.03
N SER A 311 4.31 27.39 10.01
CA SER A 311 4.01 28.11 11.25
C SER A 311 3.59 29.56 10.96
N PRO A 312 2.83 30.23 11.84
CA PRO A 312 2.52 31.64 11.69
C PRO A 312 3.81 32.43 11.45
N CYS A 313 3.81 33.28 10.41
CA CYS A 313 4.97 34.12 10.09
C CYS A 313 5.28 35.03 11.29
N ARG A 314 6.53 35.01 11.75
CA ARG A 314 7.04 35.86 12.84
C ARG A 314 8.06 36.84 12.32
#